data_AF-A0A072VE79-F1
#
_entry.id   AF-A0A072VE79-F1
#
_cell.length_a   1.000
_cell.length_b   1.000
_cell.length_c   1.000
_cell.angle_alpha   90.00
_cell.angle_beta   90.00
_cell.angle_gamma   90.00
#
_symmetry.space_group_name_H-M   'P 1'
#
loop_
_entity.id
_entity.type
_entity.pdbx_description
1 polymer ?
#
loop_
_entity_poly.entity_id
_entity_poly.type
_entity_poly.pdbx_seq_one_letter_code
_entity_poly.pdbx_strand_id
1 'polypeptide(L)'
;MEELLMDPSFHGTDSNYDFKITKFKIVTPKGLGRQREGSNDCAVWVINWMMQRGENEYKIEVDEGSRLKIALQLTLHPFNDERDLMLAKSLEHKQDFIKGNDLELN
;
A
#
# COMPACT_ATOMS: atom_id res chain seq x y z
N MET A 1 15.34 6.57 13.79
CA MET A 1 14.60 5.54 13.02
C MET A 1 13.48 4.95 13.86
N GLU A 2 13.74 4.47 15.08
CA GLU A 2 12.69 4.08 16.03
C GLU A 2 11.81 5.26 16.48
N GLU A 3 12.37 6.46 16.66
CA GLU A 3 11.61 7.63 17.14
C GLU A 3 10.41 8.05 16.27
N LEU A 4 10.47 7.87 14.94
CA LEU A 4 9.33 8.17 14.06
C LEU A 4 8.21 7.14 14.22
N LEU A 5 8.59 5.87 14.36
CA LEU A 5 7.64 4.76 14.56
C LEU A 5 7.01 4.81 15.95
N MET A 6 7.72 5.35 16.95
CA MET A 6 7.23 5.48 18.33
C MET A 6 6.39 6.74 18.56
N ASP A 7 6.17 7.57 17.53
CA ASP A 7 5.35 8.77 17.66
C ASP A 7 3.87 8.40 17.89
N PRO A 8 3.20 8.95 18.91
CA PRO A 8 1.79 8.65 19.19
C PRO A 8 0.84 8.99 18.03
N SER A 9 1.18 9.91 17.13
CA SER A 9 0.43 10.18 15.90
C SER A 9 0.57 9.07 14.86
N PHE A 10 1.67 8.30 14.91
CA PHE A 10 1.89 7.11 14.10
C PHE A 10 1.09 5.92 14.63
N HIS A 11 0.94 5.82 15.95
CA HIS A 11 0.15 4.80 16.65
C HIS A 11 -1.23 5.29 17.11
N GLY A 12 -1.70 6.43 16.61
CA GLY A 12 -2.96 7.06 16.99
C GLY A 12 -4.17 6.30 16.43
N THR A 13 -4.36 5.07 16.87
CA THR A 13 -5.46 4.19 16.46
C THR A 13 -6.58 4.15 17.50
N ASP A 14 -6.85 5.27 18.17
CA ASP A 14 -8.08 5.49 18.94
C ASP A 14 -8.97 6.55 18.28
N SER A 15 -8.88 6.68 16.95
CA SER A 15 -9.93 7.35 16.21
C SER A 15 -10.96 6.30 15.79
N ASN A 16 -12.13 6.38 16.41
CA ASN A 16 -13.40 5.75 16.00
C ASN A 16 -13.82 6.23 14.60
N TYR A 17 -12.96 6.06 13.59
CA TYR A 17 -13.38 6.09 12.21
C TYR A 17 -13.92 4.69 11.93
N ASP A 18 -15.23 4.65 11.71
CA ASP A 18 -15.89 3.63 10.92
C ASP A 18 -15.28 3.70 9.50
N PHE A 19 -13.99 3.35 9.37
CA PHE A 19 -13.25 3.42 8.13
C PHE A 19 -13.99 2.46 7.20
N LYS A 20 -14.60 3.02 6.16
CA LYS A 20 -15.16 2.26 5.05
C LYS A 20 -14.01 1.50 4.39
N ILE A 21 -13.53 0.40 4.94
CA ILE A 21 -12.53 -0.44 4.30
C ILE A 21 -13.20 -1.01 3.06
N THR A 22 -12.61 -0.75 1.89
CA THR A 22 -13.06 -1.32 0.63
C THR A 22 -13.11 -2.84 0.77
N LYS A 23 -14.31 -3.40 0.71
CA LYS A 23 -14.51 -4.85 0.74
C LYS A 23 -14.20 -5.40 -0.64
N PHE A 24 -13.00 -5.94 -0.81
CA PHE A 24 -12.63 -6.63 -2.03
C PHE A 24 -13.49 -7.89 -2.20
N LYS A 25 -14.20 -7.99 -3.33
CA LYS A 25 -14.92 -9.20 -3.67
C LYS A 25 -13.93 -10.23 -4.19
N ILE A 26 -13.95 -11.44 -3.63
CA ILE A 26 -13.24 -12.57 -4.22
C ILE A 26 -13.90 -12.88 -5.57
N VAL A 27 -13.14 -12.74 -6.65
CA VAL A 27 -13.58 -13.09 -7.99
C VAL A 27 -12.76 -14.28 -8.45
N THR A 28 -13.43 -15.40 -8.73
CA THR A 28 -12.81 -16.50 -9.45
C THR A 28 -12.73 -16.13 -10.92
N PRO A 29 -11.53 -16.07 -11.52
CA PRO A 29 -11.41 -15.72 -12.92
C PRO A 29 -12.06 -16.78 -13.80
N LYS A 30 -12.82 -16.35 -14.82
CA LYS A 30 -13.42 -17.23 -15.81
C LYS A 30 -12.47 -17.41 -17.00
N GLY A 31 -12.54 -18.57 -17.65
CA GLY A 31 -11.75 -18.87 -18.85
C GLY A 31 -10.28 -19.20 -18.58
N LEU A 32 -9.93 -19.60 -17.36
CA LEU A 32 -8.57 -20.06 -17.05
C LEU A 32 -8.32 -21.41 -17.73
N GLY A 33 -7.19 -21.54 -18.40
CA GLY A 33 -6.69 -22.83 -18.90
C GLY A 33 -6.31 -23.75 -17.75
N ARG A 34 -6.26 -25.06 -18.01
CA ARG A 34 -5.70 -26.03 -17.06
C ARG A 34 -4.23 -26.25 -17.36
N GLN A 35 -3.41 -26.19 -16.31
CA GLN A 35 -2.04 -26.63 -16.39
C GLN A 35 -2.00 -28.13 -16.71
N ARG A 36 -1.12 -28.54 -17.63
CA ARG A 36 -0.91 -29.97 -17.92
C ARG A 36 -0.22 -30.63 -16.73
N GLU A 37 -0.62 -31.86 -16.42
CA GLU A 37 0.02 -32.68 -15.40
C GLU A 37 1.52 -32.83 -15.66
N GLY A 38 2.33 -32.62 -14.62
CA GLY A 38 3.80 -32.65 -14.70
C GLY A 38 4.46 -31.38 -15.26
N SER A 39 3.69 -30.35 -15.59
CA SER A 39 4.24 -29.05 -15.99
C SER A 39 4.61 -28.19 -14.78
N ASN A 40 5.74 -27.47 -14.85
CA ASN A 40 6.21 -26.52 -13.82
C ASN A 40 6.07 -25.05 -14.28
N ASP A 41 5.09 -24.76 -15.14
CA ASP A 41 4.84 -23.45 -15.75
C ASP A 41 3.68 -22.65 -15.13
N CYS A 42 3.17 -23.06 -13.96
CA CYS A 42 2.03 -22.41 -13.31
C CYS A 42 2.26 -20.91 -13.09
N ALA A 43 3.47 -20.54 -12.66
CA ALA A 43 3.86 -19.14 -12.47
C ALA A 43 3.86 -18.35 -13.78
N VAL A 44 4.39 -18.94 -14.86
CA VAL A 44 4.40 -18.33 -16.21
C VAL A 44 2.97 -18.09 -16.69
N TRP A 45 2.08 -19.04 -16.43
CA TRP A 45 0.67 -18.95 -16.80
C TRP A 45 -0.04 -17.81 -16.05
N VAL A 46 0.17 -17.70 -14.74
CA VAL A 46 -0.38 -16.62 -13.91
C VAL A 46 0.13 -15.26 -14.36
N ILE A 47 1.44 -15.12 -14.58
CA ILE A 47 2.04 -13.86 -15.04
C ILE A 47 1.46 -13.45 -16.41
N ASN A 48 1.41 -14.38 -17.36
CA ASN A 48 0.88 -14.11 -18.69
C ASN A 48 -0.62 -13.73 -18.64
N TRP A 49 -1.39 -14.40 -17.79
CA TRP A 49 -2.80 -14.05 -17.55
C TRP A 49 -2.93 -12.62 -16.99
N MET A 50 -2.13 -12.24 -15.98
CA MET A 50 -2.17 -10.89 -15.41
C MET A 50 -1.78 -9.81 -16.42
N MET A 51 -0.77 -10.07 -17.27
CA MET A 51 -0.37 -9.14 -18.33
C MET A 51 -1.45 -8.93 -19.39
N GLN A 52 -2.20 -9.99 -19.75
CA GLN A 52 -3.22 -9.94 -20.81
C GLN A 52 -4.51 -9.24 -20.40
N ARG A 53 -4.89 -9.28 -19.11
CA ARG A 53 -6.15 -8.65 -18.64
C ARG A 53 -6.12 -7.12 -18.69
N GLY A 54 -4.94 -6.52 -18.73
CA GLY A 54 -4.75 -5.07 -18.82
C GLY A 54 -5.27 -4.31 -17.59
N GLU A 55 -4.91 -3.04 -17.48
CA GLU A 55 -5.20 -2.19 -16.31
C GLU A 55 -6.70 -2.03 -16.00
N ASN A 56 -7.58 -2.24 -16.98
CA ASN A 56 -9.02 -2.00 -16.85
C ASN A 56 -9.74 -3.02 -15.96
N GLU A 57 -9.29 -4.29 -15.91
CA GLU A 57 -9.87 -5.28 -14.99
C GLU A 57 -9.50 -5.02 -13.52
N TYR A 58 -8.46 -4.21 -13.30
CA TYR A 58 -7.94 -3.83 -11.98
C TYR A 58 -8.37 -2.43 -11.53
N LYS A 59 -9.25 -1.76 -12.29
CA LYS A 59 -9.87 -0.48 -11.90
C LYS A 59 -10.91 -0.71 -10.81
N ILE A 60 -10.42 -1.05 -9.62
CA ILE A 60 -11.21 -1.15 -8.41
C ILE A 60 -11.24 0.24 -7.79
N GLU A 61 -12.44 0.76 -7.52
CA GLU A 61 -12.58 1.94 -6.68
C GLU A 61 -12.19 1.53 -5.25
N VAL A 62 -11.11 2.14 -4.76
CA VAL A 62 -10.60 1.94 -3.41
C VAL A 62 -10.81 3.25 -2.66
N ASP A 63 -11.44 3.17 -1.50
CA ASP A 63 -11.61 4.29 -0.59
C ASP A 63 -10.25 4.85 -0.14
N GLU A 64 -10.24 6.11 0.26
CA GLU A 64 -9.03 6.84 0.63
C GLU A 64 -8.30 6.21 1.82
N GLY A 65 -9.02 5.71 2.82
CA GLY A 65 -8.43 5.04 3.99
C GLY A 65 -7.72 3.74 3.61
N SER A 66 -8.34 2.92 2.77
CA SER A 66 -7.70 1.70 2.25
C SER A 66 -6.52 2.01 1.33
N ARG A 67 -6.61 3.06 0.50
CA ARG A 67 -5.46 3.52 -0.32
C ARG A 67 -4.28 3.91 0.55
N LEU A 68 -4.51 4.71 1.59
CA LEU A 68 -3.47 5.13 2.53
C LEU A 68 -2.84 3.93 3.23
N LYS A 69 -3.67 2.99 3.71
CA LYS A 69 -3.18 1.77 4.36
C LYS A 69 -2.30 0.92 3.44
N ILE A 70 -2.73 0.69 2.19
CA ILE A 70 -1.95 -0.05 1.19
C ILE A 70 -0.64 0.67 0.89
N ALA A 71 -0.68 1.99 0.70
CA ALA A 71 0.51 2.80 0.42
C ALA A 71 1.52 2.70 1.56
N LEU A 72 1.09 2.80 2.82
CA LEU A 72 1.94 2.63 3.99
C LEU A 72 2.54 1.23 4.05
N GLN A 73 1.74 0.18 3.84
CA GLN A 73 2.22 -1.20 3.87
C GLN A 73 3.29 -1.47 2.80
N LEU A 74 3.08 -0.97 1.57
CA LEU A 74 4.06 -1.11 0.48
C LEU A 74 5.32 -0.30 0.76
N THR A 75 5.16 0.95 1.18
CA THR A 75 6.30 1.85 1.44
C THR A 75 7.19 1.33 2.56
N LEU A 76 6.58 0.78 3.62
CA LEU A 76 7.29 0.29 4.81
C LEU A 76 7.76 -1.16 4.67
N HIS A 77 7.46 -1.84 3.56
CA HIS A 77 7.81 -3.24 3.37
C HIS A 77 9.33 -3.45 3.36
N PRO A 78 9.88 -4.48 4.04
CA PRO A 78 11.32 -4.75 4.07
C PRO A 78 11.99 -5.03 2.71
N PHE A 79 11.18 -5.29 1.68
CA PHE A 79 11.65 -5.54 0.30
C PHE A 79 11.48 -4.33 -0.61
N ASN A 80 11.07 -3.18 -0.05
CA ASN A 80 11.10 -1.94 -0.77
C ASN A 80 12.51 -1.35 -0.66
N ASP A 81 13.27 -1.39 -1.74
CA ASP A 81 14.65 -0.88 -1.78
C ASP A 81 14.72 0.62 -1.46
N GLU A 82 13.62 1.36 -1.67
CA GLU A 82 13.49 2.80 -1.39
C GLU A 82 12.96 3.10 0.02
N ARG A 83 12.73 2.07 0.86
CA ARG A 83 12.10 2.22 2.17
C ARG A 83 12.79 3.27 3.04
N ASP A 84 14.11 3.18 3.15
CA ASP A 84 14.88 4.05 4.04
C ASP A 84 14.93 5.49 3.52
N LEU A 85 14.98 5.67 2.20
CA LEU A 85 14.87 6.99 1.56
C LEU A 85 13.50 7.61 1.83
N MET A 86 12.43 6.83 1.68
CA MET A 86 11.06 7.27 1.93
C MET A 86 10.88 7.70 3.39
N LEU A 87 11.38 6.90 4.34
CA LEU A 87 11.33 7.24 5.77
C LEU A 87 12.13 8.51 6.09
N ALA A 88 13.32 8.67 5.49
CA ALA A 88 14.14 9.88 5.69
C ALA A 88 13.41 11.14 5.18
N LYS A 89 12.82 11.09 3.98
CA LYS A 89 12.05 12.21 3.42
C LYS A 89 10.78 12.53 4.20
N SER A 90 10.09 11.50 4.73
CA SER A 90 8.93 11.71 5.59
C SER A 90 9.32 12.39 6.90
N LEU A 91 10.48 12.04 7.47
CA LEU A 91 10.99 12.70 8.68
C LEU A 91 11.38 14.15 8.41
N GLU A 92 12.05 14.44 7.29
CA GLU A 92 12.40 15.80 6.86
C GLU A 92 11.14 16.67 6.71
N HIS A 93 10.13 16.20 5.96
CA HIS A 93 8.86 16.92 5.81
C HIS A 93 8.16 17.17 7.14
N LYS A 94 8.18 16.21 8.07
CA LYS A 94 7.59 16.39 9.40
C LYS A 94 8.29 17.51 10.17
N GLN A 95 9.63 17.56 10.13
CA GLN A 95 10.41 18.60 10.78
C GLN A 95 10.15 19.98 10.18
N ASP A 96 10.02 20.07 8.86
CA ASP A 96 9.70 21.32 8.17
C ASP A 96 8.29 21.82 8.48
N PHE A 97 7.31 20.91 8.55
CA PHE A 97 5.94 21.23 8.97
C PHE A 97 5.88 21.79 10.39
N ILE A 98 6.63 21.19 11.33
CA ILE A 98 6.71 21.68 12.72
C ILE A 98 7.32 23.08 12.76
N LYS A 99 8.46 23.28 12.07
CA LYS A 99 9.13 24.60 12.01
C LYS A 99 8.27 25.68 11.36
N GLY A 100 7.48 25.32 10.33
CA GLY A 100 6.56 26.24 9.67
C GLY A 100 5.43 26.71 10.58
N ASN A 101 4.83 25.79 11.35
CA ASN A 101 3.76 26.14 12.30
C ASN A 101 4.27 26.95 13.50
N ASP A 102 5.51 26.73 13.95
CA ASP A 102 6.11 27.52 15.02
C ASP A 102 6.38 28.98 14.61
N LEU A 103 6.53 29.24 13.30
CA LEU A 103 6.71 30.58 12.73
C LEU A 103 5.39 31.34 12.52
N GLU A 104 4.25 30.64 12.36
CA GLU A 104 2.92 31.26 12.24
C GLU A 104 2.26 31.58 13.60
N LEU A 105 2.84 31.09 14.70
CA LEU A 105 2.34 31.27 16.08
C LEU A 105 3.07 32.37 16.88
N ASN A 106 4.00 33.12 16.26
CA ASN A 106 4.69 34.30 16.82
C ASN A 106 4.33 35.58 16.07
#